data_AF-A0A9X2KYH5-F1
#
_entry.id   AF-A0A9X2KYH5-F1
#
_cell.length_a   1.000
_cell.length_b   1.000
_cell.length_c   1.000
_cell.angle_alpha   90.00
_cell.angle_beta   90.00
_cell.angle_gamma   90.00
#
_symmetry.space_group_name_H-M   'P 1'
#
loop_
_entity.id
_entity.type
_entity.pdbx_description
1 polymer ?
#
loop_
_entity_poly.entity_id
_entity_poly.type
_entity_poly.pdbx_seq_one_letter_code
_entity_poly.pdbx_strand_id
1 'polypeptide(L)'
;MPTSIITTDDLREFKMELLEELRSILSKQSSGTLKRYLKSSEVMDLLKISPGTLQNFRINGTLPYTKVGGIIYYDIQEIHRVMDENRVRTNFDL
;
A
#
# COMPACT_ATOMS: atom_id res chain seq x y z
N MET A 1 -46.57 6.07 21.60
CA MET A 1 -45.34 6.61 20.98
C MET A 1 -45.61 6.79 19.50
N PRO A 2 -45.47 7.98 18.92
CA PRO A 2 -45.58 8.13 17.46
C PRO A 2 -44.50 7.29 16.80
N THR A 3 -44.89 6.40 15.89
CA THR A 3 -43.99 5.62 15.05
C THR A 3 -43.57 6.47 13.86
N SER A 4 -42.29 6.83 13.79
CA SER A 4 -41.74 7.53 12.62
C SER A 4 -41.81 6.62 11.40
N ILE A 5 -42.49 7.06 10.35
CA ILE A 5 -42.61 6.31 9.09
C ILE A 5 -41.47 6.77 8.19
N ILE A 6 -40.52 5.87 7.94
CA ILE A 6 -39.46 6.08 6.95
C ILE A 6 -40.06 6.06 5.55
N THR A 7 -39.69 7.06 4.75
CA THR A 7 -40.06 7.19 3.33
C THR A 7 -38.96 6.65 2.43
N THR A 8 -39.29 6.46 1.15
CA THR A 8 -38.30 6.09 0.13
C THR A 8 -37.29 7.21 -0.16
N ASP A 9 -37.65 8.46 0.13
CA ASP A 9 -36.74 9.60 -0.03
C ASP A 9 -35.66 9.60 1.06
N ASP A 10 -36.02 9.26 2.30
CA ASP A 10 -35.04 9.12 3.40
C ASP A 10 -33.96 8.06 3.06
N LEU A 11 -34.36 6.96 2.41
CA LEU A 11 -33.42 5.94 1.95
C LEU A 11 -32.53 6.41 0.80
N ARG A 12 -33.06 7.28 -0.08
CA ARG A 12 -32.31 7.85 -1.18
C ARG A 12 -31.29 8.86 -0.67
N GLU A 13 -31.68 9.70 0.28
CA GLU A 13 -30.80 10.65 0.97
C GLU A 13 -29.65 9.91 1.66
N PHE A 14 -29.98 8.91 2.49
CA PHE A 14 -28.97 8.06 3.15
C PHE A 14 -28.01 7.40 2.15
N LYS A 15 -28.52 6.87 1.03
CA LYS A 15 -27.67 6.27 -0.02
C LYS A 15 -26.69 7.28 -0.60
N MET A 16 -27.14 8.52 -0.85
CA MET A 16 -26.31 9.55 -1.45
C MET A 16 -25.23 10.02 -0.47
N GLU A 17 -25.61 10.24 0.80
CA GLU A 17 -24.65 10.57 1.88
C GLU A 17 -23.60 9.48 2.05
N LEU A 18 -24.02 8.21 2.11
CA LEU A 18 -23.12 7.07 2.27
C LEU A 18 -22.16 6.93 1.08
N LEU A 19 -22.65 7.13 -0.15
CA LEU A 19 -21.80 7.10 -1.34
C LEU A 19 -20.78 8.23 -1.36
N GLU A 20 -21.15 9.42 -0.88
CA GLU A 20 -20.24 10.57 -0.81
C GLU A 20 -19.17 10.36 0.26
N GLU A 21 -19.54 9.85 1.44
CA GLU A 21 -18.58 9.47 2.48
C GLU A 21 -17.61 8.39 2.00
N LEU A 22 -18.10 7.34 1.33
CA LEU A 22 -17.24 6.32 0.74
C LEU A 22 -16.26 6.91 -0.28
N ARG A 23 -16.72 7.80 -1.16
CA ARG A 23 -15.84 8.50 -2.12
C ARG A 23 -14.80 9.37 -1.42
N SER A 24 -15.18 10.03 -0.33
CA SER A 24 -14.27 10.84 0.49
C SER A 24 -13.19 9.98 1.16
N ILE A 25 -13.56 8.81 1.70
CA ILE A 25 -12.61 7.87 2.31
C ILE A 25 -11.64 7.32 1.26
N LEU A 26 -12.16 6.85 0.13
CA LEU A 26 -11.36 6.32 -0.97
C LEU A 26 -10.44 7.39 -1.57
N SER A 27 -10.91 8.63 -1.70
CA SER A 27 -10.10 9.72 -2.25
C SER A 27 -8.98 10.16 -1.30
N LYS A 28 -9.23 10.22 0.01
CA LYS A 28 -8.20 10.43 1.05
C LYS A 28 -7.15 9.32 1.09
N GLN A 29 -7.55 8.10 0.75
CA GLN A 29 -6.59 7.00 0.58
C GLN A 29 -5.81 7.12 -0.74
N SER A 30 -6.43 7.66 -1.80
CA SER A 30 -5.80 7.88 -3.10
C SER A 30 -4.93 9.14 -3.20
N SER A 31 -4.99 10.07 -2.23
CA SER A 31 -4.03 11.18 -2.13
C SER A 31 -2.60 10.72 -1.83
N GLY A 32 -2.41 9.44 -1.51
CA GLY A 32 -1.16 8.74 -1.73
C GLY A 32 -1.30 7.83 -2.93
N THR A 33 -1.15 8.33 -4.16
CA THR A 33 -0.74 7.45 -5.27
C THR A 33 0.55 6.81 -4.81
N LEU A 34 0.48 5.56 -4.35
CA LEU A 34 1.61 4.82 -3.83
C LEU A 34 2.69 4.87 -4.90
N LYS A 35 3.74 5.66 -4.64
CA LYS A 35 4.74 6.00 -5.63
C LYS A 35 5.33 4.69 -6.14
N ARG A 36 5.07 4.37 -7.41
CA ARG A 36 5.46 3.07 -7.99
C ARG A 36 6.95 2.80 -7.83
N TYR A 37 7.78 3.83 -7.99
CA TYR A 37 9.23 3.74 -7.89
C TYR A 37 9.75 4.49 -6.67
N LEU A 38 10.43 3.77 -5.78
CA LEU A 38 11.08 4.30 -4.59
C LEU A 38 12.57 4.50 -4.81
N LYS A 39 13.14 5.57 -4.25
CA LYS A 39 14.60 5.75 -4.13
C LYS A 39 15.12 4.97 -2.93
N SER A 40 16.44 4.80 -2.84
CA SER A 40 17.10 4.07 -1.74
C SER A 40 16.67 4.55 -0.35
N SER A 41 16.52 5.86 -0.12
CA SER A 41 16.07 6.39 1.17
C SER A 41 14.66 5.89 1.54
N GLU A 42 13.74 5.96 0.59
CA GLU A 42 12.35 5.52 0.78
C GLU A 42 12.26 4.01 1.05
N VAL A 43 13.09 3.20 0.38
CA VAL A 43 13.16 1.75 0.64
C VAL A 43 13.75 1.44 2.02
N MET A 44 14.81 2.16 2.42
CA MET A 44 15.38 2.01 3.77
C MET A 44 14.36 2.36 4.85
N ASP A 45 13.58 3.43 4.64
CA ASP A 45 12.52 3.84 5.56
C ASP A 45 11.35 2.86 5.59
N LEU A 46 11.00 2.28 4.44
CA LEU A 46 9.93 1.29 4.28
C LEU A 46 10.27 -0.03 4.98
N LEU A 47 11.44 -0.59 4.69
CA LEU A 47 11.87 -1.91 5.19
C LEU A 47 12.61 -1.82 6.53
N LYS A 48 12.89 -0.61 7.03
CA LYS A 48 13.68 -0.35 8.25
C LYS A 48 15.06 -1.01 8.21
N ILE A 49 15.75 -0.87 7.08
CA ILE A 49 17.08 -1.46 6.86
C ILE A 49 18.18 -0.42 6.71
N SER A 50 19.41 -0.82 7.01
CA SER A 50 20.58 0.04 6.87
C SER A 50 21.01 0.20 5.39
N PRO A 51 21.81 1.24 5.05
CA PRO A 51 22.39 1.39 3.71
C PRO A 51 23.22 0.19 3.27
N GLY A 52 23.98 -0.42 4.20
CA GLY A 52 24.77 -1.61 3.94
C GLY A 52 23.91 -2.83 3.63
N THR A 53 22.79 -2.99 4.32
CA THR A 53 21.81 -4.04 4.05
C THR A 53 21.19 -3.88 2.66
N LEU A 54 20.74 -2.67 2.30
CA LEU A 54 20.18 -2.40 0.97
C LEU A 54 21.24 -2.53 -0.14
N GLN A 55 22.51 -2.23 0.15
CA GLN A 55 23.62 -2.53 -0.75
C GLN A 55 23.80 -4.04 -0.95
N ASN A 56 23.78 -4.82 0.13
CA ASN A 56 23.88 -6.27 0.05
C ASN A 56 22.75 -6.86 -0.80
N PHE A 57 21.50 -6.42 -0.58
CA PHE A 57 20.33 -6.82 -1.37
C PHE A 57 20.44 -6.53 -2.86
N ARG A 58 21.17 -5.48 -3.25
CA ARG A 58 21.46 -5.18 -4.66
C ARG A 58 22.57 -6.07 -5.21
N ILE A 59 23.64 -6.25 -4.45
CA ILE A 59 24.83 -7.01 -4.88
C ILE A 59 24.48 -8.49 -5.05
N ASN A 60 23.71 -9.06 -4.13
CA ASN A 60 23.31 -10.46 -4.17
C ASN A 60 22.06 -10.73 -5.02
N GLY A 61 21.44 -9.67 -5.59
CA GLY A 61 20.23 -9.78 -6.42
C GLY A 61 18.94 -10.08 -5.66
N THR A 62 18.91 -10.00 -4.32
CA THR A 62 17.68 -10.20 -3.52
C THR A 62 16.61 -9.16 -3.85
N LEU A 63 16.99 -7.90 -4.04
CA LEU A 63 16.04 -6.83 -4.35
C LEU A 63 16.31 -6.25 -5.76
N PRO A 64 15.43 -6.52 -6.73
CA PRO A 64 15.54 -5.94 -8.07
C PRO A 64 15.54 -4.41 -8.03
N TYR A 65 16.37 -3.80 -8.88
CA TYR A 65 16.47 -2.35 -8.99
C TYR A 65 16.68 -1.91 -10.44
N THR A 66 16.24 -0.69 -10.74
CA THR A 66 16.42 -0.05 -12.04
C THR A 66 17.36 1.14 -11.88
N LYS A 67 18.36 1.26 -12.77
CA LYS A 67 19.30 2.39 -12.77
C LYS A 67 19.06 3.27 -13.99
N VAL A 68 18.72 4.54 -13.77
CA VAL A 68 18.52 5.55 -14.82
C VAL A 68 19.34 6.79 -14.49
N GLY A 69 20.28 7.17 -15.36
CA GLY A 69 21.11 8.36 -15.15
C GLY A 69 21.93 8.33 -13.84
N GLY A 70 22.35 7.14 -13.38
CA GLY A 70 23.07 6.98 -12.12
C GLY A 70 22.17 6.88 -10.87
N ILE A 71 20.88 7.21 -10.98
CA ILE A 71 19.91 7.12 -9.90
C ILE A 71 19.32 5.71 -9.88
N ILE A 72 19.17 5.16 -8.67
CA ILE A 72 18.61 3.82 -8.44
C ILE A 72 17.17 3.94 -7.94
N TYR A 73 16.31 3.14 -8.56
CA TYR A 73 14.88 3.05 -8.28
C TYR A 73 14.50 1.59 -7.99
N TYR A 74 13.49 1.42 -7.15
CA TYR A 74 12.92 0.12 -6.79
C TYR A 74 11.43 0.17 -7.05
N ASP A 75 10.89 -0.80 -7.79
CA ASP A 75 9.44 -0.91 -7.96
C ASP A 75 8.82 -1.50 -6.69
N ILE A 76 7.82 -0.82 -6.14
CA ILE A 76 7.15 -1.25 -4.90
C ILE A 76 6.50 -2.64 -5.04
N GLN A 77 6.02 -3.00 -6.24
CA GLN A 77 5.44 -4.32 -6.48
C GLN A 77 6.49 -5.42 -6.39
N GLU A 78 7.70 -5.16 -6.89
CA GLU A 78 8.83 -6.08 -6.79
C GLU A 78 9.26 -6.26 -5.34
N ILE A 79 9.30 -5.17 -4.55
CA ILE A 79 9.60 -5.25 -3.11
C ILE A 79 8.59 -6.17 -2.41
N HIS A 80 7.29 -5.97 -2.64
CA HIS A 80 6.26 -6.82 -2.04
C HIS A 80 6.39 -8.28 -2.46
N ARG A 81 6.65 -8.54 -3.75
CA ARG A 81 6.86 -9.91 -4.24
C ARG A 81 8.01 -10.60 -3.52
N VAL A 82 9.15 -9.91 -3.39
CA VAL A 82 10.32 -10.45 -2.66
C VAL A 82 9.97 -10.76 -1.20
N MET A 83 9.21 -9.88 -0.53
CA MET A 83 8.77 -10.11 0.85
C MET A 83 7.86 -11.34 0.97
N ASP A 84 6.94 -11.52 0.03
CA ASP A 84 6.03 -12.67 0.00
C ASP A 84 6.76 -13.98 -0.31
N GLU A 85 7.72 -13.96 -1.25
CA GLU A 85 8.57 -15.11 -1.59
C GLU A 85 9.44 -15.56 -0.41
N ASN A 86 9.89 -14.63 0.44
CA ASN A 86 10.71 -14.92 1.62
C ASN A 86 9.86 -15.14 2.90
N ARG A 87 8.53 -15.13 2.79
CA ARG A 87 7.65 -15.33 3.94
C ARG A 87 7.77 -16.76 4.46
N VAL A 88 8.32 -16.91 5.67
CA VAL A 88 8.38 -18.19 6.38
C VAL A 88 6.96 -18.60 6.80
N ARG A 89 6.47 -19.73 6.28
CA ARG A 89 5.20 -20.32 6.72
C ARG A 89 5.43 -21.01 8.06
N THR A 90 4.88 -20.47 9.13
CA THR A 90 4.75 -21.19 10.39
C THR A 90 3.46 -22.02 10.34
N ASN A 91 3.60 -23.34 10.23
CA ASN A 91 2.48 -24.25 10.45
C ASN A 91 2.14 -24.22 11.95
N PHE A 92 1.23 -23.34 12.34
CA PHE A 92 0.45 -23.56 13.55
C PHE A 92 -0.77 -24.39 13.13
N ASP A 93 -0.54 -25.69 12.99
CA ASP A 93 -1.61 -26.68 12.91
C ASP A 93 -2.20 -26.79 14.33
N LEU A 94 -3.42 -26.25 14.51
CA LEU A 94 -4.29 -26.49 15.67
C LEU A 94 -5.16 -27.72 15.41
#